data_AF-A0A8B8SKH3-F1
#
_entry.id   AF-A0A8B8SKH3-F1
#
_cell.length_a   1.000
_cell.length_b   1.000
_cell.length_c   1.000
_cell.angle_alpha   90.00
_cell.angle_beta   90.00
_cell.angle_gamma   90.00
#
_symmetry.space_group_name_H-M   'P 1'
#
loop_
_entity.id
_entity.type
_entity.pdbx_description
1 polymer ?
#
loop_
_entity_poly.entity_id
_entity_poly.type
_entity_poly.pdbx_seq_one_letter_code
_entity_poly.pdbx_strand_id
1 'polypeptide(L)'
;MGEALVLLVDDVMGVVEEVVVEEEQDPQEEEEVQAEERGEKPLEQGPAEPGRGPATSLSPLEALEALQLELEPVNKQARRAYSRLKLRIHQRRKPHLEQRSTVIQGIPGFWVKAFVNHPRMSAMMTGRDKDLLRYMTDLKVEELRHPSDGCKITLSFGSNPYFQNEVIVKEYLVSISGYRASQSTPVQWHQGFEREAYRRRQHNSSLNFFNWFSDHSPAGSSRIAEIIGEDLWPNPPALLPEGARRRGRKTALAKSPGCQGPPKAV
;
A
#
# COMPACT_ATOMS: atom_id res chain seq x y z
N MET A 1 19.96 6.21 -19.58
CA MET A 1 18.97 6.31 -18.48
C MET A 1 17.88 7.36 -18.73
N GLY A 2 18.04 8.29 -19.69
CA GLY A 2 17.02 9.32 -19.97
C GLY A 2 15.80 8.83 -20.77
N GLU A 3 15.99 7.97 -21.77
CA GLU A 3 14.90 7.57 -22.69
C GLU A 3 13.78 6.75 -22.03
N ALA A 4 14.11 5.90 -21.05
CA ALA A 4 13.11 5.11 -20.33
C ALA A 4 12.26 5.95 -19.35
N LEU A 5 12.79 7.08 -18.87
CA LEU A 5 12.04 8.02 -18.03
C LEU A 5 11.10 8.89 -18.89
N VAL A 6 11.56 9.31 -20.07
CA VAL A 6 10.74 10.06 -21.04
C VAL A 6 9.54 9.22 -21.49
N LEU A 7 9.74 7.93 -21.81
CA LEU A 7 8.64 7.03 -22.14
C LEU A 7 7.64 6.82 -20.99
N LEU A 8 8.07 6.83 -19.73
CA LEU A 8 7.15 6.74 -18.58
C LEU A 8 6.37 8.04 -18.35
N VAL A 9 6.97 9.20 -18.61
CA VAL A 9 6.30 10.50 -18.49
C VAL A 9 5.33 10.71 -19.65
N ASP A 10 5.68 10.29 -20.87
CA ASP A 10 4.79 10.31 -22.04
C ASP A 10 3.65 9.30 -21.89
N ASP A 11 3.89 8.14 -21.28
CA ASP A 11 2.87 7.13 -20.98
C ASP A 11 1.96 7.57 -19.80
N VAL A 12 2.48 8.33 -18.83
CA VAL A 12 1.67 8.98 -17.78
C VAL A 12 0.87 10.15 -18.34
N MET A 13 1.47 11.02 -19.16
CA MET A 13 0.81 12.14 -19.83
C MET A 13 -0.26 11.66 -20.81
N GLY A 14 0.02 10.61 -21.58
CA GLY A 14 -0.94 9.93 -22.44
C GLY A 14 -2.10 9.32 -21.65
N VAL A 15 -1.83 8.79 -20.45
CA VAL A 15 -2.88 8.36 -19.52
C VAL A 15 -3.68 9.55 -18.99
N VAL A 16 -3.08 10.69 -18.68
CA VAL A 16 -3.82 11.89 -18.23
C VAL A 16 -4.69 12.44 -19.37
N GLU A 17 -4.20 12.47 -20.60
CA GLU A 17 -4.98 12.89 -21.78
C GLU A 17 -6.13 11.90 -22.08
N GLU A 18 -5.88 10.59 -22.08
CA GLU A 18 -6.91 9.58 -22.35
C GLU A 18 -7.98 9.52 -21.25
N VAL A 19 -7.59 9.77 -19.99
CA VAL A 19 -8.50 9.96 -18.83
C VAL A 19 -9.42 11.18 -18.98
N VAL A 20 -9.04 12.17 -19.80
CA VAL A 20 -9.86 13.35 -20.11
C VAL A 20 -10.77 13.11 -21.31
N VAL A 21 -10.48 12.12 -22.16
CA VAL A 21 -11.18 11.87 -23.44
C VAL A 21 -12.20 10.73 -23.35
N GLU A 22 -12.00 9.72 -22.49
CA GLU A 22 -12.97 8.64 -22.30
C GLU A 22 -14.07 9.03 -21.29
N GLU A 23 -15.10 9.74 -21.76
CA GLU A 23 -16.44 9.66 -21.18
C GLU A 23 -17.10 8.35 -21.65
N GLU A 24 -16.76 7.21 -21.06
CA GLU A 24 -17.65 6.04 -21.08
C GLU A 24 -17.79 5.46 -19.67
N GLN A 25 -19.04 5.33 -19.25
CA GLN A 25 -19.48 5.03 -17.89
C GLN A 25 -19.19 3.56 -17.53
N ASP A 26 -18.25 3.34 -16.61
CA ASP A 26 -18.15 2.06 -15.91
C ASP A 26 -19.09 2.10 -14.67
N PRO A 27 -20.10 1.22 -14.56
CA PRO A 27 -21.07 1.24 -13.46
C PRO A 27 -20.45 0.95 -12.08
N GLN A 28 -19.24 0.38 -11.99
CA GLN A 28 -18.52 0.30 -10.71
C GLN A 28 -17.98 1.67 -10.25
N GLU A 29 -17.81 2.63 -11.16
CA GLU A 29 -17.35 3.99 -10.86
C GLU A 29 -18.46 4.87 -10.28
N GLU A 30 -19.72 4.67 -10.68
CA GLU A 30 -20.86 5.42 -10.12
C GLU A 30 -21.03 5.14 -8.62
N GLU A 31 -20.80 3.90 -8.18
CA GLU A 31 -20.92 3.51 -6.77
C GLU A 31 -19.80 4.13 -5.90
N GLU A 32 -18.57 4.21 -6.43
CA GLU A 32 -17.40 4.78 -5.73
C GLU A 32 -17.49 6.32 -5.67
N VAL A 33 -17.98 6.98 -6.73
CA VAL A 33 -18.24 8.43 -6.78
C VAL A 33 -19.43 8.82 -5.89
N GLN A 34 -20.48 8.00 -5.82
CA GLN A 34 -21.59 8.21 -4.89
C GLN A 34 -21.17 8.00 -3.42
N ALA A 35 -20.22 7.12 -3.15
CA ALA A 35 -19.62 6.97 -1.82
C ALA A 35 -18.79 8.20 -1.43
N GLU A 36 -18.12 8.85 -2.39
CA GLU A 36 -17.44 10.14 -2.22
C GLU A 36 -18.44 11.25 -1.84
N GLU A 37 -19.58 11.36 -2.57
CA GLU A 37 -20.64 12.34 -2.27
C GLU A 37 -21.32 12.10 -0.91
N ARG A 38 -21.45 10.84 -0.47
CA ARG A 38 -22.08 10.52 0.82
C ARG A 38 -21.18 10.82 2.02
N GLY A 39 -19.86 10.90 1.82
CA GLY A 39 -18.88 11.22 2.86
C GLY A 39 -18.77 12.73 3.16
N GLU A 40 -19.09 13.57 2.17
CA GLU A 40 -19.14 15.03 2.32
C GLU A 40 -20.54 15.45 2.77
N LYS A 41 -20.74 15.62 4.08
CA LYS A 41 -22.01 16.17 4.60
C LYS A 41 -22.24 17.57 4.00
N PRO A 42 -23.41 17.85 3.40
CA PRO A 42 -23.80 19.22 3.08
C PRO A 42 -23.84 20.06 4.36
N LEU A 43 -23.15 21.20 4.36
CA LEU A 43 -23.37 22.25 5.34
C LEU A 43 -24.80 22.77 5.14
N GLU A 44 -25.70 22.41 6.07
CA GLU A 44 -27.04 22.98 6.13
C GLU A 44 -26.95 24.50 6.29
N GLN A 45 -27.39 25.24 5.27
CA GLN A 45 -27.60 26.68 5.36
C GLN A 45 -28.99 26.95 5.93
N GLY A 46 -29.04 27.73 7.01
CA GLY A 46 -30.27 28.18 7.67
C GLY A 46 -31.13 29.13 6.80
N PRO A 47 -32.36 29.45 7.23
CA PRO A 47 -33.36 30.11 6.38
C PRO A 47 -32.98 31.55 6.04
N ALA A 48 -33.12 31.92 4.76
CA ALA A 48 -32.92 33.28 4.26
C ALA A 48 -34.11 34.21 4.62
N GLU A 49 -33.79 35.39 5.17
CA GLU A 49 -34.74 36.49 5.38
C GLU A 49 -34.91 37.33 4.09
N PRO A 50 -36.12 37.83 3.77
CA PRO A 50 -36.37 38.53 2.52
C PRO A 50 -36.21 40.05 2.69
N GLY A 51 -35.25 40.62 1.96
CA GLY A 51 -35.36 42.02 1.54
C GLY A 51 -34.03 42.69 1.27
N ARG A 52 -33.85 43.18 0.03
CA ARG A 52 -33.48 44.57 -0.32
C ARG A 52 -33.04 44.66 -1.80
N GLY A 53 -33.29 45.83 -2.41
CA GLY A 53 -33.20 46.14 -3.85
C GLY A 53 -31.78 46.22 -4.45
N PRO A 54 -31.63 46.93 -5.60
CA PRO A 54 -30.72 46.52 -6.68
C PRO A 54 -29.25 46.90 -6.47
N ALA A 55 -28.39 46.01 -7.00
CA ALA A 55 -26.92 46.08 -7.08
C ALA A 55 -26.17 45.98 -5.74
N THR A 56 -26.26 44.83 -5.08
CA THR A 56 -25.40 44.51 -3.94
C THR A 56 -24.11 43.87 -4.46
N SER A 57 -22.99 44.59 -4.36
CA SER A 57 -21.67 43.96 -4.36
C SER A 57 -21.66 42.92 -3.24
N LEU A 58 -21.40 41.65 -3.56
CA LEU A 58 -21.29 40.57 -2.57
C LEU A 58 -20.39 41.01 -1.42
N SER A 59 -20.76 40.66 -0.18
CA SER A 59 -19.84 40.81 0.94
C SER A 59 -18.58 39.97 0.69
N PRO A 60 -17.42 40.32 1.29
CA PRO A 60 -16.21 39.54 1.11
C PRO A 60 -16.36 38.05 1.48
N LEU A 61 -17.24 37.73 2.44
CA LEU A 61 -17.52 36.35 2.83
C LEU A 61 -18.36 35.62 1.78
N GLU A 62 -19.44 36.23 1.28
CA GLU A 62 -20.27 35.65 0.22
C GLU A 62 -19.49 35.47 -1.09
N ALA A 63 -18.60 36.41 -1.43
CA ALA A 63 -17.70 36.27 -2.56
C ALA A 63 -16.71 35.10 -2.38
N LEU A 64 -16.19 34.90 -1.16
CA LEU A 64 -15.32 33.76 -0.85
C LEU A 64 -16.06 32.42 -0.93
N GLU A 65 -17.29 32.36 -0.42
CA GLU A 65 -18.14 31.16 -0.51
C GLU A 65 -18.50 30.83 -1.97
N ALA A 66 -18.85 31.83 -2.78
CA ALA A 66 -19.09 31.66 -4.20
C ALA A 66 -17.84 31.09 -4.91
N LEU A 67 -16.66 31.64 -4.61
CA LEU A 67 -15.41 31.09 -5.14
C LEU A 67 -15.17 29.64 -4.71
N GLN A 68 -15.42 29.27 -3.45
CA GLN A 68 -15.28 27.89 -3.01
C GLN A 68 -16.22 26.93 -3.77
N LEU A 69 -17.47 27.34 -3.99
CA LEU A 69 -18.43 26.56 -4.79
C LEU A 69 -17.98 26.43 -6.26
N GLU A 70 -17.36 27.45 -6.83
CA GLU A 70 -16.77 27.40 -8.18
C GLU A 70 -15.51 26.52 -8.24
N LEU A 71 -14.75 26.39 -7.15
CA LEU A 71 -13.59 25.50 -7.04
C LEU A 71 -13.98 24.02 -6.93
N GLU A 72 -15.10 23.68 -6.30
CA GLU A 72 -15.54 22.30 -6.11
C GLU A 72 -15.60 21.45 -7.39
N PRO A 73 -16.19 21.88 -8.52
CA PRO A 73 -16.18 21.08 -9.74
C PRO A 73 -14.76 20.82 -10.27
N VAL A 74 -13.84 21.78 -10.12
CA VAL A 74 -12.42 21.61 -10.49
C VAL A 74 -11.74 20.58 -9.59
N ASN A 75 -11.96 20.67 -8.28
CA ASN A 75 -11.46 19.69 -7.30
C ASN A 75 -12.01 18.29 -7.59
N LYS A 76 -13.32 18.17 -7.85
CA LYS A 76 -14.00 16.92 -8.21
C LYS A 76 -13.40 16.32 -9.48
N GLN A 77 -13.16 17.13 -10.51
CA GLN A 77 -12.52 16.67 -11.75
C GLN A 77 -11.09 16.18 -11.50
N ALA A 78 -10.30 16.90 -10.69
CA ALA A 78 -8.94 16.51 -10.33
C ALA A 78 -8.89 15.20 -9.53
N ARG A 79 -9.77 15.03 -8.54
CA ARG A 79 -9.90 13.79 -7.76
C ARG A 79 -10.25 12.61 -8.67
N ARG A 80 -11.23 12.77 -9.56
CA ARG A 80 -11.61 11.76 -10.55
C ARG A 80 -10.45 11.36 -11.47
N ALA A 81 -9.73 12.33 -12.02
CA ALA A 81 -8.58 12.06 -12.88
C ALA A 81 -7.45 11.33 -12.12
N TYR A 82 -7.15 11.75 -10.90
CA TYR A 82 -6.18 11.09 -10.03
C TYR A 82 -6.58 9.63 -9.73
N SER A 83 -7.85 9.40 -9.40
CA SER A 83 -8.38 8.05 -9.13
C SER A 83 -8.25 7.13 -10.34
N ARG A 84 -8.56 7.61 -11.55
CA ARG A 84 -8.38 6.84 -12.80
C ARG A 84 -6.90 6.52 -13.06
N LEU A 85 -6.01 7.50 -12.87
CA LEU A 85 -4.57 7.27 -13.01
C LEU A 85 -4.05 6.22 -12.01
N LYS A 86 -4.43 6.34 -10.73
CA LYS A 86 -4.04 5.41 -9.67
C LYS A 86 -4.52 3.99 -9.98
N LEU A 87 -5.74 3.85 -10.50
CA LEU A 87 -6.32 2.58 -10.96
C LEU A 87 -5.50 1.95 -12.08
N ARG A 88 -5.24 2.69 -13.16
CA ARG A 88 -4.45 2.20 -14.30
C ARG A 88 -3.05 1.77 -13.87
N ILE A 89 -2.38 2.56 -13.03
CA ILE A 89 -1.06 2.20 -12.47
C ILE A 89 -1.15 0.92 -11.63
N HIS A 90 -2.16 0.77 -10.77
CA HIS A 90 -2.35 -0.43 -9.97
C HIS A 90 -2.54 -1.67 -10.85
N GLN A 91 -3.41 -1.60 -11.86
CA GLN A 91 -3.68 -2.69 -12.81
C GLN A 91 -2.40 -3.11 -13.54
N ARG A 92 -1.60 -2.15 -14.01
CA ARG A 92 -0.31 -2.43 -14.67
C ARG A 92 0.72 -3.03 -13.72
N ARG A 93 0.78 -2.56 -12.47
CA ARG A 93 1.73 -3.07 -11.46
C ARG A 93 1.37 -4.47 -10.97
N LYS A 94 0.08 -4.82 -10.91
CA LYS A 94 -0.41 -6.09 -10.36
C LYS A 94 0.30 -7.33 -10.91
N PRO A 95 0.37 -7.60 -12.23
CA PRO A 95 1.04 -8.79 -12.75
C PRO A 95 2.53 -8.83 -12.40
N HIS A 96 3.21 -7.68 -12.37
CA HIS A 96 4.61 -7.59 -11.97
C HIS A 96 4.82 -7.90 -10.48
N LEU A 97 3.91 -7.43 -9.62
CA LEU A 97 3.96 -7.70 -8.18
C LEU A 97 3.63 -9.17 -7.87
N GLU A 98 2.69 -9.77 -8.60
CA GLU A 98 2.38 -11.21 -8.52
C GLU A 98 3.57 -12.06 -8.95
N GLN A 99 4.17 -11.75 -10.11
CA GLN A 99 5.39 -12.42 -10.57
C GLN A 99 6.54 -12.25 -9.57
N ARG A 100 6.70 -11.06 -8.97
CA ARG A 100 7.70 -10.80 -7.92
C ARG A 100 7.46 -11.69 -6.70
N SER A 101 6.21 -11.85 -6.26
CA SER A 101 5.86 -12.74 -5.15
C SER A 101 6.23 -14.20 -5.47
N THR A 102 5.88 -14.70 -6.67
CA THR A 102 6.25 -16.06 -7.10
C THR A 102 7.77 -16.29 -7.08
N VAL A 103 8.56 -15.34 -7.57
CA VAL A 103 10.03 -15.45 -7.54
C VAL A 103 10.57 -15.43 -6.12
N ILE A 104 10.05 -14.56 -5.26
CA ILE A 104 10.46 -14.44 -3.85
C ILE A 104 10.13 -15.71 -3.06
N GLN A 105 8.98 -16.34 -3.30
CA GLN A 105 8.61 -17.62 -2.66
C GLN A 105 9.64 -18.73 -2.95
N GLY A 106 10.32 -18.67 -4.10
CA GLY A 106 11.44 -19.57 -4.44
C GLY A 106 12.75 -19.29 -3.70
N ILE A 107 12.83 -18.25 -2.86
CA ILE A 107 14.02 -17.84 -2.12
C ILE A 107 13.79 -18.04 -0.61
N PRO A 108 14.27 -19.15 -0.02
CA PRO A 108 14.05 -19.45 1.39
C PRO A 108 14.53 -18.34 2.33
N GLY A 109 13.64 -17.92 3.23
CA GLY A 109 13.90 -16.89 4.24
C GLY A 109 14.20 -15.51 3.63
N PHE A 110 13.70 -15.20 2.44
CA PHE A 110 13.89 -13.89 1.80
C PHE A 110 13.43 -12.74 2.70
N TRP A 111 12.17 -12.78 3.15
CA TRP A 111 11.57 -11.69 3.91
C TRP A 111 12.28 -11.43 5.24
N VAL A 112 12.55 -12.47 6.03
CA VAL A 112 13.32 -12.31 7.29
C VAL A 112 14.69 -11.68 7.06
N LYS A 113 15.40 -12.03 5.97
CA LYS A 113 16.68 -11.38 5.62
C LYS A 113 16.47 -9.91 5.28
N ALA A 114 15.46 -9.58 4.48
CA ALA A 114 15.15 -8.19 4.13
C ALA A 114 14.83 -7.35 5.37
N PHE A 115 14.00 -7.85 6.28
CA PHE A 115 13.68 -7.19 7.55
C PHE A 115 14.93 -6.99 8.43
N VAL A 116 15.76 -8.02 8.61
CA VAL A 116 16.95 -7.96 9.48
C VAL A 116 18.02 -7.02 8.94
N ASN A 117 18.11 -6.83 7.63
CA ASN A 117 19.09 -5.95 7.02
C ASN A 117 18.62 -4.49 6.94
N HIS A 118 17.33 -4.21 7.14
CA HIS A 118 16.84 -2.84 7.18
C HIS A 118 17.24 -2.17 8.50
N PRO A 119 18.04 -1.07 8.52
CA PRO A 119 18.65 -0.55 9.75
C PRO A 119 17.65 -0.23 10.87
N ARG A 120 16.58 0.51 10.53
CA ARG A 120 15.53 0.88 11.50
C ARG A 120 14.74 -0.33 11.98
N MET A 121 14.54 -1.33 11.12
CA MET A 121 13.76 -2.51 11.46
C MET A 121 14.57 -3.46 12.35
N SER A 122 15.82 -3.69 12.01
CA SER A 122 16.73 -4.55 12.77
C SER A 122 16.87 -4.09 14.22
N ALA A 123 16.93 -2.78 14.44
CA ALA A 123 17.05 -2.17 15.76
C ALA A 123 15.84 -2.44 16.68
N MET A 124 14.65 -2.64 16.12
CA MET A 124 13.42 -2.94 16.86
C MET A 124 13.09 -4.44 16.96
N MET A 125 13.88 -5.30 16.29
CA MET A 125 13.67 -6.74 16.28
C MET A 125 14.46 -7.45 17.37
N THR A 126 13.75 -8.22 18.19
CA THR A 126 14.32 -9.19 19.14
C THR A 126 14.74 -10.49 18.44
N GLY A 127 15.49 -11.35 19.13
CA GLY A 127 15.82 -12.69 18.62
C GLY A 127 14.59 -13.54 18.31
N ARG A 128 13.50 -13.35 19.06
CA ARG A 128 12.23 -14.07 18.83
C ARG A 128 11.47 -13.56 17.62
N ASP A 129 11.49 -12.24 17.38
CA ASP A 129 10.93 -11.67 16.15
C ASP A 129 11.62 -12.27 14.93
N LYS A 130 12.96 -12.36 14.99
CA LYS A 130 13.75 -12.96 13.91
C LYS A 130 13.36 -14.40 13.69
N ASP A 131 13.21 -15.20 14.75
CA ASP A 131 12.85 -16.61 14.64
C ASP A 131 11.42 -16.81 14.09
N LEU A 132 10.43 -16.06 14.59
CA LEU A 132 9.06 -16.07 14.10
C LEU A 132 8.99 -15.72 12.61
N LEU A 133 9.68 -14.66 12.18
CA LEU A 133 9.68 -14.25 10.76
C LEU A 133 10.38 -15.25 9.83
N ARG A 134 11.13 -16.25 10.33
CA ARG A 134 11.69 -17.32 9.47
C ARG A 134 10.61 -18.19 8.84
N TYR A 135 9.44 -18.26 9.47
CA TYR A 135 8.29 -19.00 8.99
C TYR A 135 7.44 -18.19 8.00
N MET A 136 7.77 -16.92 7.78
CA MET A 136 7.08 -16.06 6.82
C MET A 136 7.42 -16.50 5.38
N THR A 137 6.38 -16.79 4.61
CA THR A 137 6.48 -17.27 3.23
C THR A 137 6.23 -16.16 2.22
N ASP A 138 5.37 -15.20 2.54
CA ASP A 138 5.04 -14.10 1.64
C ASP A 138 4.67 -12.81 2.40
N LEU A 139 4.91 -11.68 1.74
CA LEU A 139 4.47 -10.34 2.14
C LEU A 139 3.70 -9.78 0.96
N LYS A 140 2.53 -9.20 1.21
CA LYS A 140 1.83 -8.38 0.23
C LYS A 140 1.43 -7.07 0.87
N VAL A 141 1.61 -5.99 0.13
CA VAL A 141 1.10 -4.67 0.50
C VAL A 141 0.21 -4.19 -0.63
N GLU A 142 -1.06 -3.99 -0.31
CA GLU A 142 -2.10 -3.55 -1.23
C GLU A 142 -2.59 -2.18 -0.78
N GLU A 143 -2.63 -1.22 -1.70
CA GLU A 143 -3.29 0.05 -1.46
C GLU A 143 -4.81 -0.18 -1.50
N LEU A 144 -5.49 0.17 -0.42
CA LEU A 144 -6.95 0.14 -0.35
C LEU A 144 -7.51 1.40 -1.02
N ARG A 145 -8.64 1.22 -1.70
CA ARG A 145 -9.33 2.30 -2.40
C ARG A 145 -10.31 3.02 -1.48
N HIS A 146 -10.86 4.11 -2.02
CA HIS A 146 -11.78 5.10 -1.44
C HIS A 146 -12.80 4.54 -0.44
N PRO A 147 -13.28 5.39 0.51
CA PRO A 147 -13.15 6.86 0.58
C PRO A 147 -11.89 7.37 1.29
N SER A 148 -11.01 6.50 1.75
CA SER A 148 -9.79 6.88 2.45
C SER A 148 -8.61 6.09 1.91
N ASP A 149 -7.52 6.78 1.56
CA ASP A 149 -6.25 6.13 1.21
C ASP A 149 -5.87 5.15 2.31
N GLY A 150 -5.82 3.87 1.99
CA GLY A 150 -5.52 2.83 2.95
C GLY A 150 -4.43 1.91 2.46
N CYS A 151 -3.89 1.12 3.39
CA CYS A 151 -2.87 0.15 3.12
C CYS A 151 -3.19 -1.14 3.87
N LYS A 152 -3.31 -2.24 3.14
CA LYS A 152 -3.48 -3.57 3.68
C LYS A 152 -2.17 -4.33 3.55
N ILE A 153 -1.59 -4.66 4.70
CA ILE A 153 -0.38 -5.47 4.83
C ILE A 153 -0.81 -6.90 5.16
N THR A 154 -0.51 -7.82 4.25
CA THR A 154 -0.81 -9.25 4.38
C THR A 154 0.49 -10.01 4.55
N LEU A 155 0.63 -10.73 5.66
CA LEU A 155 1.77 -11.59 5.95
C LEU A 155 1.31 -13.04 5.93
N SER A 156 1.93 -13.85 5.07
CA SER A 156 1.65 -15.29 4.99
C SER A 156 2.75 -16.07 5.70
N PHE A 157 2.36 -17.12 6.41
CA PHE A 157 3.21 -17.96 7.21
C PHE A 157 3.00 -19.43 6.88
N GLY A 158 4.08 -20.21 6.94
CA GLY A 158 3.99 -21.66 7.02
C GLY A 158 3.68 -22.12 8.45
N SER A 159 3.52 -23.43 8.61
CA SER A 159 3.39 -24.06 9.93
C SER A 159 4.54 -23.64 10.85
N ASN A 160 4.21 -23.17 12.05
CA ASN A 160 5.17 -22.60 13.00
C ASN A 160 4.72 -22.86 14.45
N PRO A 161 5.65 -22.82 15.42
CA PRO A 161 5.35 -23.14 16.82
C PRO A 161 4.66 -22.01 17.59
N TYR A 162 4.46 -20.84 17.00
CA TYR A 162 3.98 -19.64 17.69
C TYR A 162 2.45 -19.48 17.65
N PHE A 163 1.86 -19.62 16.47
CA PHE A 163 0.43 -19.44 16.24
C PHE A 163 -0.10 -20.33 15.11
N GLN A 164 -1.43 -20.43 15.01
CA GLN A 164 -2.13 -21.25 14.01
C GLN A 164 -2.40 -20.50 12.69
N ASN A 165 -2.43 -19.16 12.72
CA ASN A 165 -2.71 -18.37 11.52
C ASN A 165 -1.74 -18.68 10.38
N GLU A 166 -2.28 -19.00 9.20
CA GLU A 166 -1.51 -19.03 7.96
C GLU A 166 -1.36 -17.62 7.37
N VAL A 167 -2.30 -16.72 7.65
CA VAL A 167 -2.31 -15.35 7.15
C VAL A 167 -2.66 -14.39 8.28
N ILE A 168 -1.89 -13.32 8.40
CA ILE A 168 -2.17 -12.17 9.27
C ILE A 168 -2.31 -10.94 8.38
N VAL A 169 -3.48 -10.30 8.45
CA VAL A 169 -3.78 -9.05 7.74
C VAL A 169 -3.80 -7.90 8.72
N LYS A 170 -3.19 -6.77 8.35
CA LYS A 170 -3.28 -5.49 9.05
C LYS A 170 -3.62 -4.38 8.09
N GLU A 171 -4.67 -3.64 8.39
CA GLU A 171 -5.17 -2.53 7.59
C GLU A 171 -4.90 -1.21 8.29
N TYR A 172 -4.44 -0.24 7.50
CA TYR A 172 -4.09 1.08 7.94
C TYR A 172 -4.80 2.11 7.06
N LEU A 173 -5.26 3.19 7.67
CA LEU A 173 -5.56 4.42 6.98
C LEU A 173 -4.25 5.20 6.82
N VAL A 174 -3.97 5.66 5.62
CA VAL A 174 -2.80 6.44 5.27
C VAL A 174 -3.26 7.88 5.06
N SER A 175 -2.63 8.80 5.78
CA SER A 175 -2.93 10.22 5.71
C SER A 175 -1.62 11.02 5.67
N ILE A 176 -1.71 12.34 5.47
CA ILE A 176 -0.57 13.25 5.64
C ILE A 176 0.07 13.15 7.04
N SER A 177 -0.70 12.75 8.05
CA SER A 177 -0.21 12.52 9.43
C SER A 177 0.44 11.15 9.64
N GLY A 178 0.53 10.33 8.59
CA GLY A 178 1.10 8.99 8.63
C GLY A 178 0.06 7.88 8.63
N TYR A 179 0.50 6.68 9.02
CA TYR A 179 -0.32 5.46 9.07
C TYR A 179 -1.09 5.41 10.39
N ARG A 180 -2.40 5.13 10.34
CA ARG A 180 -3.24 4.86 11.51
C ARG A 180 -3.83 3.46 11.38
N ALA A 181 -3.64 2.62 12.39
CA ALA A 181 -4.22 1.29 12.39
C ALA A 181 -5.75 1.37 12.32
N SER A 182 -6.36 0.51 11.51
CA SER A 182 -7.81 0.43 11.35
C SER A 182 -8.32 -0.94 11.78
N GLN A 183 -7.78 -2.00 11.16
CA GLN A 183 -8.20 -3.37 11.42
C GLN A 183 -6.99 -4.32 11.44
N SER A 184 -7.12 -5.44 12.15
CA SER A 184 -6.07 -6.46 12.20
C SER A 184 -6.68 -7.82 12.49
N THR A 185 -6.21 -8.86 11.81
CA THR A 185 -6.55 -10.25 12.12
C THR A 185 -6.11 -10.59 13.55
N PRO A 186 -7.01 -11.09 14.42
CA PRO A 186 -6.62 -11.60 15.73
C PRO A 186 -5.70 -12.83 15.60
N VAL A 187 -4.56 -12.80 16.30
CA VAL A 187 -3.61 -13.92 16.28
C VAL A 187 -4.08 -15.04 17.23
N GLN A 188 -4.15 -16.25 16.69
CA GLN A 188 -4.50 -17.51 17.34
C GLN A 188 -3.22 -18.16 17.88
N TRP A 189 -2.73 -17.65 19.01
CA TRP A 189 -1.51 -18.15 19.65
C TRP A 189 -1.67 -19.58 20.13
N HIS A 190 -0.61 -20.38 20.03
CA HIS A 190 -0.55 -21.66 20.72
C HIS A 190 -0.47 -21.46 22.23
N GLN A 191 -0.92 -22.44 23.01
CA GLN A 191 -1.10 -22.34 24.46
C GLN A 191 0.16 -21.85 25.22
N GLY A 192 1.36 -22.22 24.75
CA GLY A 192 2.63 -21.77 25.33
C GLY A 192 2.91 -20.28 25.14
N PHE A 193 2.41 -19.68 24.06
CA PHE A 193 2.65 -18.29 23.68
C PHE A 193 1.48 -17.35 24.02
N GLU A 194 0.27 -17.88 24.20
CA GLU A 194 -0.93 -17.10 24.53
C GLU A 194 -0.77 -16.25 25.79
N ARG A 195 -0.25 -16.85 26.87
CA ARG A 195 -0.01 -16.14 28.15
C ARG A 195 1.05 -15.04 28.01
N GLU A 196 2.02 -15.23 27.13
CA GLU A 196 3.03 -14.21 26.88
C GLU A 196 2.46 -13.08 26.02
N ALA A 197 1.77 -13.40 24.94
CA ALA A 197 1.09 -12.41 24.10
C ALA A 197 0.12 -11.54 24.92
N TYR A 198 -0.66 -12.15 25.82
CA TYR A 198 -1.53 -11.42 26.74
C TYR A 198 -0.74 -10.47 27.67
N ARG A 199 0.29 -10.97 28.35
CA ARG A 199 1.11 -10.14 29.25
C ARG A 199 1.76 -8.97 28.52
N ARG A 200 2.19 -9.18 27.28
CA ARG A 200 2.82 -8.12 26.47
C ARG A 200 1.84 -7.05 26.05
N ARG A 201 0.61 -7.42 25.64
CA ARG A 201 -0.46 -6.45 25.36
C ARG A 201 -0.73 -5.50 26.54
N GLN A 202 -0.65 -6.01 27.76
CA GLN A 202 -1.01 -5.25 28.97
C GLN A 202 0.14 -4.44 29.58
N HIS A 203 1.38 -4.92 29.44
CA HIS A 203 2.51 -4.39 30.24
C HIS A 203 3.78 -4.10 29.45
N ASN A 204 3.78 -4.25 28.11
CA ASN A 204 4.98 -4.05 27.31
C ASN A 204 4.72 -3.20 26.06
N SER A 205 5.04 -1.91 26.15
CA SER A 205 4.91 -0.93 25.07
C SER A 205 6.10 -0.90 24.09
N SER A 206 7.07 -1.83 24.22
CA SER A 206 8.20 -1.84 23.29
C SER A 206 7.75 -2.10 21.85
N LEU A 207 8.27 -1.30 20.92
CA LEU A 207 8.01 -1.46 19.51
C LEU A 207 8.82 -2.66 18.98
N ASN A 208 8.16 -3.78 18.69
CA ASN A 208 8.75 -4.97 18.06
C ASN A 208 7.66 -5.76 17.30
N PHE A 209 8.06 -6.71 16.45
CA PHE A 209 7.12 -7.46 15.60
C PHE A 209 6.13 -8.30 16.40
N PHE A 210 6.57 -8.98 17.45
CA PHE A 210 5.71 -9.81 18.28
C PHE A 210 4.59 -8.99 18.94
N ASN A 211 4.94 -7.80 19.46
CA ASN A 211 3.98 -6.84 20.00
C ASN A 211 3.09 -6.28 18.89
N TRP A 212 3.65 -5.96 17.73
CA TRP A 212 2.88 -5.48 16.58
C TRP A 212 1.84 -6.51 16.12
N PHE A 213 2.19 -7.81 16.07
CA PHE A 213 1.23 -8.89 15.80
C PHE A 213 0.15 -8.99 16.88
N SER A 214 0.50 -8.72 18.13
CA SER A 214 -0.42 -8.78 19.25
C SER A 214 -1.31 -7.52 19.35
N ASP A 215 -0.86 -6.39 18.82
CA ASP A 215 -1.56 -5.12 18.87
C ASP A 215 -2.60 -5.04 17.74
N HIS A 216 -3.87 -4.97 18.14
CA HIS A 216 -5.03 -4.83 17.25
C HIS A 216 -5.80 -3.54 17.54
N SER A 217 -5.24 -2.64 18.36
CA SER A 217 -5.87 -1.37 18.66
C SER A 217 -5.85 -0.47 17.42
N PRO A 218 -6.90 0.31 17.15
CA PRO A 218 -6.86 1.38 16.15
C PRO A 218 -5.81 2.46 16.47
N ALA A 219 -5.42 2.59 17.74
CA ALA A 219 -4.31 3.44 18.17
C ALA A 219 -2.93 2.76 18.06
N GLY A 220 -2.89 1.56 17.47
CA GLY A 220 -1.71 0.71 17.42
C GLY A 220 -0.57 1.29 16.59
N SER A 221 0.60 0.69 16.74
CA SER A 221 1.84 1.22 16.15
C SER A 221 1.81 1.29 14.61
N SER A 222 2.02 2.50 14.08
CA SER A 222 2.21 2.82 12.66
C SER A 222 3.62 2.52 12.14
N ARG A 223 4.64 2.56 13.00
CA ARG A 223 6.04 2.66 12.57
C ARG A 223 6.55 1.45 11.79
N ILE A 224 6.12 0.24 12.15
CA ILE A 224 6.46 -0.98 11.41
C ILE A 224 5.75 -0.98 10.05
N ALA A 225 4.49 -0.53 10.00
CA ALA A 225 3.73 -0.43 8.76
C ALA A 225 4.34 0.61 7.79
N GLU A 226 4.77 1.77 8.30
CA GLU A 226 5.51 2.78 7.55
C GLU A 226 6.77 2.17 6.91
N ILE A 227 7.62 1.49 7.68
CA ILE A 227 8.84 0.87 7.14
C ILE A 227 8.50 -0.22 6.10
N ILE A 228 7.45 -0.99 6.34
CA ILE A 228 6.99 -2.00 5.38
C ILE A 228 6.56 -1.33 4.06
N GLY A 229 5.70 -0.32 4.12
CA GLY A 229 5.12 0.34 2.96
C GLY A 229 6.11 1.21 2.19
N GLU A 230 6.94 1.98 2.89
CA GLU A 230 7.83 3.00 2.30
C GLU A 230 9.21 2.46 1.93
N ASP A 231 9.79 1.58 2.76
CA ASP A 231 11.19 1.17 2.62
C ASP A 231 11.31 -0.26 2.04
N LEU A 232 10.62 -1.23 2.65
CA LEU A 232 10.78 -2.65 2.33
C LEU A 232 10.04 -3.07 1.06
N TRP A 233 8.75 -2.73 0.96
CA TRP A 233 7.88 -3.21 -0.11
C TRP A 233 8.23 -2.69 -1.50
N PRO A 234 8.67 -1.43 -1.69
CA PRO A 234 8.98 -0.92 -3.01
C PRO A 234 10.16 -1.64 -3.67
N ASN A 235 11.22 -1.95 -2.91
CA ASN A 235 12.41 -2.60 -3.46
C ASN A 235 13.08 -3.57 -2.47
N PRO A 236 12.46 -4.73 -2.18
CA PRO A 236 12.99 -5.64 -1.18
C PRO A 236 14.34 -6.29 -1.55
N PRO A 237 14.69 -6.55 -2.83
CA PRO A 237 16.03 -7.06 -3.17
C PRO A 237 17.17 -6.11 -2.79
N ALA A 238 16.91 -4.79 -2.73
CA ALA A 238 17.89 -3.79 -2.34
C ALA A 238 18.31 -3.88 -0.86
N LEU A 239 17.62 -4.69 -0.06
CA LEU A 239 17.94 -4.93 1.34
C LEU A 239 18.76 -6.22 1.55
N LEU A 240 19.03 -7.01 0.49
CA LEU A 240 19.89 -8.19 0.61
C LEU A 240 21.38 -7.85 0.46
N PRO A 241 22.29 -8.51 1.20
CA PRO A 241 23.73 -8.30 1.07
C PRO A 241 24.20 -8.66 -0.35
N GLU A 242 25.21 -7.94 -0.83
CA GLU A 242 25.66 -8.00 -2.22
C GLU A 242 26.09 -9.43 -2.66
N GLY A 243 26.65 -10.21 -1.73
CA GLY A 243 27.01 -11.61 -1.97
C GLY A 243 25.81 -12.53 -2.28
N ALA A 244 24.62 -12.22 -1.76
CA ALA A 244 23.39 -12.94 -2.09
C ALA A 244 22.85 -12.56 -3.47
N ARG A 245 23.01 -11.29 -3.89
CA ARG A 245 22.60 -10.80 -5.22
C ARG A 245 23.40 -11.42 -6.36
N ARG A 246 24.69 -11.68 -6.14
CA ARG A 246 25.60 -12.26 -7.16
C ARG A 246 25.37 -13.75 -7.41
N ARG A 247 24.86 -14.50 -6.43
CA ARG A 247 24.65 -15.96 -6.57
C ARG A 247 23.54 -16.31 -7.57
N GLY A 248 22.52 -15.45 -7.72
CA GLY A 248 21.46 -15.61 -8.73
C GLY A 248 21.89 -15.29 -10.18
N ARG A 249 22.89 -14.42 -10.37
CA ARG A 249 23.45 -14.13 -11.71
C ARG A 249 24.19 -15.33 -12.31
N LYS A 250 24.88 -16.12 -11.48
CA LYS A 250 25.61 -17.32 -11.94
C LYS A 250 24.70 -18.47 -12.37
N THR A 251 23.53 -18.61 -11.74
CA THR A 251 22.55 -19.65 -12.10
C THR A 251 21.73 -19.28 -13.34
N ALA A 252 21.50 -17.99 -13.60
CA ALA A 252 20.85 -17.52 -14.84
C ALA A 252 21.77 -17.67 -16.07
N LEU A 253 23.07 -17.41 -15.94
CA LEU A 253 24.04 -17.56 -17.03
C LEU A 253 24.28 -19.05 -17.42
N ALA A 254 23.97 -19.99 -16.52
CA ALA A 254 24.09 -21.43 -16.78
C ALA A 254 22.88 -22.04 -17.50
N LYS A 255 21.83 -21.25 -17.80
CA LYS A 255 20.57 -21.73 -18.42
C LYS A 255 20.26 -21.09 -19.78
N SER A 256 21.23 -20.47 -20.46
CA SER A 256 21.05 -20.08 -21.87
C SER A 256 21.35 -21.28 -22.78
N PRO A 257 20.37 -21.80 -23.55
CA PRO A 257 20.68 -22.76 -24.59
C PRO A 257 21.46 -22.06 -25.71
N GLY A 258 22.63 -22.60 -26.03
CA GLY A 258 23.48 -22.11 -27.10
C GLY A 258 22.78 -22.13 -28.45
N CYS A 259 23.03 -21.08 -29.24
CA CYS A 259 22.64 -20.98 -30.63
C CYS A 259 23.15 -22.21 -31.41
N GLN A 260 22.24 -23.08 -31.84
CA GLN A 260 22.53 -24.03 -32.92
C GLN A 260 22.12 -23.34 -34.22
N GLY A 261 23.11 -23.04 -35.07
CA GLY A 261 22.88 -22.56 -36.43
C GLY A 261 22.16 -23.61 -37.28
N PRO A 262 21.49 -23.20 -38.36
CA PRO A 262 20.66 -24.09 -39.16
C PRO A 262 21.51 -25.15 -39.89
N PRO A 263 20.97 -26.36 -40.10
CA PRO A 263 21.67 -27.43 -40.79
C PRO A 263 21.84 -27.11 -42.29
N LYS A 264 23.01 -27.44 -42.83
CA LYS A 264 23.30 -27.38 -44.27
C LYS A 264 22.46 -28.43 -45.00
N ALA A 265 21.69 -27.99 -45.99
CA ALA A 265 21.01 -28.87 -46.93
C ALA A 265 22.02 -29.58 -47.84
N VAL A 266 21.79 -30.87 -48.11
CA VAL A 266 22.40 -31.67 -49.18
C VAL A 266 21.43 -31.69 -50.35
#